data_AF-A0A2D4JIL6-F1
#
_entry.id   AF-A0A2D4JIL6-F1
#
_cell.length_a   1.000
_cell.length_b   1.000
_cell.length_c   1.000
_cell.angle_alpha   90.00
_cell.angle_beta   90.00
_cell.angle_gamma   90.00
#
_symmetry.space_group_name_H-M   'P 1'
#
loop_
_entity.id
_entity.type
_entity.pdbx_description
1 polymer ?
#
loop_
_entity_poly.entity_id
_entity_poly.type
_entity_poly.pdbx_seq_one_letter_code
_entity_poly.pdbx_strand_id
1 'polypeptide(L)'
;TDASLENASTNLLKENSTVAHCNTLKAQKYECQISSIKLNHIYIMWLKITNGTILLQSPLMSIRPIDIVKPDPPLYLQVEMTDTGQIKISWSQPASKSNLLLYEVKCFTKSTKNFQQVRCKNHQELGLWSDWSSPFNMDLQDVMYFPSKLLASVGTKISF
;
A
#
# COMPACT_ATOMS: atom_id res chain seq x y z
N THR A 1 26.66 28.26 -21.69
CA THR A 1 25.70 29.38 -21.81
C THR A 1 24.33 28.82 -22.12
N ASP A 2 23.75 28.06 -21.19
CA ASP A 2 22.56 27.22 -21.45
C ASP A 2 21.42 27.43 -20.44
N ALA A 3 21.51 28.47 -19.61
CA ALA A 3 20.50 28.79 -18.60
C ALA A 3 19.27 29.50 -19.18
N SER A 4 19.33 30.06 -20.39
CA SER A 4 18.19 30.80 -20.99
C SER A 4 17.17 29.90 -21.67
N LEU A 5 17.60 28.76 -22.23
CA LEU A 5 16.73 27.84 -22.98
C LEU A 5 15.82 27.03 -22.03
N GLU A 6 16.34 26.59 -20.88
CA GLU A 6 15.52 25.99 -19.82
C GLU A 6 14.52 27.00 -19.23
N ASN A 7 14.94 28.25 -19.03
CA ASN A 7 14.08 29.27 -18.43
C ASN A 7 12.92 29.69 -19.36
N ALA A 8 13.13 29.72 -20.68
CA ALA A 8 12.08 29.98 -21.66
C ALA A 8 11.07 28.81 -21.76
N SER A 9 11.57 27.58 -21.74
CA SER A 9 10.77 26.35 -21.80
C SER A 9 9.89 26.18 -20.55
N THR A 10 10.42 26.53 -19.37
CA THR A 10 9.67 26.49 -18.10
C THR A 10 8.60 27.58 -17.98
N ASN A 11 8.78 28.74 -18.63
CA ASN A 11 7.75 29.79 -18.67
C ASN A 11 6.58 29.44 -19.60
N LEU A 12 6.84 28.85 -20.77
CA LEU A 12 5.81 28.35 -21.69
C LEU A 12 4.96 27.23 -21.07
N LEU A 13 5.58 26.33 -20.29
CA LEU A 13 4.86 25.27 -19.56
C LEU A 13 3.95 25.83 -18.45
N LYS A 14 4.28 26.98 -17.86
CA LYS A 14 3.45 27.62 -16.82
C LYS A 14 2.18 28.25 -17.38
N GLU A 15 2.18 28.73 -18.62
CA GLU A 15 1.01 29.40 -19.23
C GLU A 15 -0.16 28.42 -19.53
N ASN A 16 0.13 27.15 -19.82
CA ASN A 16 -0.89 26.12 -20.13
C ASN A 16 -1.16 25.17 -18.95
N SER A 17 -0.91 25.62 -17.72
CA SER A 17 -0.99 24.76 -16.54
C SER A 17 -2.35 24.82 -15.85
N THR A 18 -2.82 23.67 -15.39
CA THR A 18 -4.02 23.56 -14.55
C THR A 18 -3.62 23.64 -13.09
N VAL A 19 -4.25 24.54 -12.34
CA VAL A 19 -4.01 24.69 -10.90
C VAL A 19 -5.03 23.86 -10.13
N ALA A 20 -4.56 22.93 -9.30
CA ALA A 20 -5.38 22.20 -8.34
C ALA A 20 -5.21 22.82 -6.95
N HIS A 21 -6.31 23.12 -6.27
CA HIS A 21 -6.27 23.60 -4.89
C HIS A 21 -6.18 22.42 -3.92
N CYS A 22 -5.31 22.54 -2.91
CA CYS A 22 -5.03 21.50 -1.93
C CYS A 22 -5.66 21.85 -0.59
N ASN A 23 -6.36 20.89 0.00
CA ASN A 23 -6.99 21.07 1.30
C ASN A 23 -6.05 20.62 2.42
N THR A 24 -6.10 21.34 3.55
CA THR A 24 -5.40 20.94 4.77
C THR A 24 -6.13 19.79 5.45
N LEU A 25 -5.45 18.66 5.61
CA LEU A 25 -5.87 17.55 6.46
C LEU A 25 -5.36 17.73 7.90
N LYS A 26 -5.82 16.88 8.81
CA LYS A 26 -5.30 16.84 10.18
C LYS A 26 -3.80 16.50 10.18
N ALA A 27 -3.04 17.15 11.06
CA ALA A 27 -1.59 16.97 11.25
C ALA A 27 -0.68 17.45 10.09
N GLN A 28 -0.90 18.67 9.57
CA GLN A 28 -0.02 19.31 8.56
C GLN A 28 0.12 18.53 7.24
N LYS A 29 -0.84 17.67 6.92
CA LYS A 29 -0.90 16.96 5.65
C LYS A 29 -1.76 17.76 4.67
N TYR A 30 -1.40 17.72 3.39
CA TYR A 30 -2.14 18.38 2.32
C TYR A 30 -2.58 17.34 1.29
N GLU A 31 -3.81 17.46 0.82
CA GLU A 31 -4.36 16.60 -0.22
C GLU A 31 -4.99 17.45 -1.31
N CYS A 32 -4.69 17.13 -2.57
CA CYS A 32 -5.20 17.83 -3.73
C CYS A 32 -5.93 16.81 -4.61
N GLN A 33 -7.17 17.11 -4.98
CA GLN A 33 -7.92 16.25 -5.89
C GLN A 33 -7.72 16.73 -7.33
N ILE A 34 -7.16 15.87 -8.18
CA ILE A 34 -6.97 16.14 -9.59
C ILE A 34 -7.87 15.18 -10.37
N SER A 35 -8.77 15.72 -11.18
CA SER A 35 -9.75 14.94 -11.94
C SER A 35 -9.24 14.59 -13.34
N SER A 36 -9.79 13.53 -13.94
CA SER A 36 -9.57 13.15 -15.35
C SER A 36 -8.10 12.83 -15.73
N ILE A 37 -7.32 12.30 -14.78
CA ILE A 37 -5.93 11.88 -15.01
C ILE A 37 -5.90 10.61 -15.87
N LYS A 38 -4.99 10.55 -16.85
CA LYS A 38 -4.67 9.36 -17.63
C LYS A 38 -3.47 8.64 -17.02
N LEU A 39 -3.65 7.38 -16.61
CA LEU A 39 -2.62 6.63 -15.87
C LEU A 39 -1.28 6.49 -16.61
N ASN A 40 -1.32 6.37 -17.95
CA ASN A 40 -0.13 6.12 -18.78
C ASN A 40 0.48 7.38 -19.42
N HIS A 41 0.01 8.57 -19.06
CA HIS A 41 0.57 9.83 -19.55
C HIS A 41 1.55 10.42 -18.55
N ILE A 42 2.58 11.09 -19.07
CA ILE A 42 3.53 11.86 -18.25
C ILE A 42 2.95 13.24 -18.00
N TYR A 43 2.94 13.65 -16.74
CA TYR A 43 2.55 14.98 -16.29
C TYR A 43 3.76 15.67 -15.68
N ILE A 44 3.88 16.97 -15.94
CA ILE A 44 4.84 17.82 -15.24
C ILE A 44 4.06 18.62 -14.21
N MET A 45 4.47 18.52 -12.95
CA MET A 45 3.82 19.19 -11.83
C MET A 45 4.85 19.89 -10.94
N TRP A 46 4.41 20.89 -10.21
CA TRP A 46 5.20 21.54 -9.17
C TRP A 46 4.26 22.01 -8.07
N LEU A 47 4.81 22.14 -6.87
CA LEU A 47 4.10 22.63 -5.72
C LEU A 47 4.39 24.12 -5.52
N LYS A 48 3.35 24.86 -5.16
CA LYS A 48 3.41 26.28 -4.83
C LYS A 48 2.73 26.48 -3.49
N ILE A 49 3.48 26.92 -2.48
CA ILE A 49 2.98 27.16 -1.13
C ILE A 49 3.03 28.66 -0.85
N THR A 50 1.89 29.21 -0.43
CA THR A 50 1.75 30.61 -0.04
C THR A 50 1.42 30.70 1.45
N ASN A 51 2.24 31.39 2.23
CA ASN A 51 1.95 31.71 3.61
C ASN A 51 2.14 33.22 3.84
N GLY A 52 1.04 33.97 3.85
CA GLY A 52 1.06 35.43 3.86
C GLY A 52 1.78 35.98 2.62
N THR A 53 2.93 36.62 2.81
CA THR A 53 3.78 37.18 1.75
C THR A 53 4.83 36.20 1.23
N ILE A 54 5.08 35.10 1.94
CA ILE A 54 6.11 34.13 1.56
C ILE A 54 5.53 33.20 0.49
N LEU A 55 6.24 33.14 -0.64
CA LEU A 55 5.96 32.22 -1.72
C LEU A 55 7.12 31.24 -1.88
N LEU A 56 6.85 29.97 -1.67
CA LEU A 56 7.79 28.88 -1.94
C LEU A 56 7.31 28.06 -3.14
N GLN A 57 8.23 27.73 -4.03
CA GLN A 57 7.94 26.91 -5.21
C GLN A 57 8.91 25.74 -5.26
N SER A 58 8.39 24.54 -5.53
CA SER A 58 9.23 23.39 -5.81
C SER A 58 9.81 23.47 -7.24
N PRO A 59 10.88 22.69 -7.51
CA PRO A 59 11.26 22.36 -8.87
C PRO A 59 10.12 21.65 -9.63
N LEU A 60 10.24 21.61 -10.96
CA LEU A 60 9.35 20.82 -11.82
C LEU A 60 9.62 19.32 -11.59
N MET A 61 8.55 18.55 -11.46
CA MET A 61 8.56 17.11 -11.26
C MET A 61 7.83 16.43 -12.42
N SER A 62 8.49 15.48 -13.08
CA SER A 62 7.90 14.64 -14.11
C SER A 62 7.38 13.35 -13.49
N ILE A 63 6.12 13.01 -13.71
CA ILE A 63 5.47 11.87 -13.07
C ILE A 63 4.50 11.17 -14.02
N ARG A 64 4.48 9.84 -13.97
CA ARG A 64 3.43 9.02 -14.58
C ARG A 64 2.54 8.48 -13.46
N PRO A 65 1.22 8.72 -13.47
CA PRO A 65 0.34 8.32 -12.37
C PRO A 65 0.37 6.81 -12.10
N ILE A 66 0.50 5.97 -13.13
CA ILE A 66 0.63 4.51 -12.95
C ILE A 66 1.83 4.10 -12.07
N ASP A 67 2.90 4.91 -12.06
CA ASP A 67 4.12 4.63 -11.30
C ASP A 67 4.00 4.99 -9.81
N ILE A 68 2.93 5.71 -9.42
CA ILE A 68 2.71 6.17 -8.03
C ILE A 68 1.35 5.77 -7.45
N VAL A 69 0.52 5.02 -8.18
CA VAL A 69 -0.75 4.51 -7.65
C VAL A 69 -0.48 3.65 -6.42
N LYS A 70 -1.17 3.96 -5.33
CA LYS A 70 -1.18 3.16 -4.10
C LYS A 70 -2.59 2.55 -3.92
N PRO A 71 -2.75 1.22 -4.00
CA PRO A 71 -4.03 0.57 -3.75
C PRO A 71 -4.46 0.66 -2.28
N ASP A 72 -5.75 0.50 -2.04
CA ASP A 72 -6.28 0.25 -0.69
C ASP A 72 -5.86 -1.13 -0.19
N PRO A 73 -5.66 -1.32 1.13
CA PRO A 73 -5.35 -2.63 1.69
C PRO A 73 -6.50 -3.64 1.48
N PRO A 74 -6.20 -4.94 1.39
CA PRO A 74 -7.23 -5.97 1.34
C PRO A 74 -8.11 -5.98 2.60
N LEU A 75 -9.36 -6.40 2.43
CA LEU A 75 -10.39 -6.35 3.47
C LEU A 75 -10.79 -7.76 3.92
N TYR A 76 -11.39 -7.87 5.11
CA TYR A 76 -11.92 -9.12 5.67
C TYR A 76 -10.88 -10.25 5.72
N LEU A 77 -9.67 -9.97 6.22
CA LEU A 77 -8.66 -11.01 6.47
C LEU A 77 -9.20 -12.01 7.50
N GLN A 78 -9.23 -13.27 7.10
CA GLN A 78 -9.65 -14.41 7.91
C GLN A 78 -8.57 -15.48 7.86
N VAL A 79 -8.37 -16.15 8.99
CA VAL A 79 -7.45 -17.28 9.06
C VAL A 79 -8.13 -18.43 9.79
N GLU A 80 -8.13 -19.59 9.14
CA GLU A 80 -8.78 -20.81 9.61
C GLU A 80 -7.76 -21.96 9.62
N MET A 81 -7.91 -22.88 10.57
CA MET A 81 -7.21 -24.17 10.52
C MET A 81 -8.14 -25.19 9.87
N THR A 82 -7.66 -25.85 8.84
CA THR A 82 -8.40 -26.94 8.21
C THR A 82 -8.35 -28.19 9.08
N ASP A 83 -9.30 -29.09 8.87
CA ASP A 83 -9.34 -30.44 9.44
C ASP A 83 -8.07 -31.27 9.17
N THR A 84 -7.35 -30.94 8.09
CA THR A 84 -6.06 -31.55 7.74
C THR A 84 -4.84 -30.89 8.42
N GLY A 85 -5.05 -29.93 9.31
CA GLY A 85 -3.96 -29.22 9.98
C GLY A 85 -3.22 -28.20 9.11
N GLN A 86 -3.82 -27.75 8.00
CA GLN A 86 -3.29 -26.66 7.17
C GLN A 86 -3.92 -25.33 7.55
N ILE A 87 -3.11 -24.26 7.59
CA ILE A 87 -3.59 -22.89 7.81
C ILE A 87 -4.08 -22.32 6.48
N LYS A 88 -5.36 -21.93 6.43
CA LYS A 88 -5.99 -21.27 5.30
C LYS A 88 -6.15 -19.79 5.61
N ILE A 89 -5.50 -18.94 4.81
CA ILE A 89 -5.59 -17.47 4.91
C ILE A 89 -6.45 -16.99 3.74
N SER A 90 -7.51 -16.24 4.04
CA SER A 90 -8.45 -15.73 3.05
C SER A 90 -8.68 -14.23 3.25
N TRP A 91 -8.91 -13.50 2.18
CA TRP A 91 -9.25 -12.07 2.20
C TRP A 91 -10.09 -11.72 0.99
N SER A 92 -10.69 -10.53 1.03
CA SER A 92 -11.41 -9.94 -0.10
C SER A 92 -10.59 -8.85 -0.78
N GLN A 93 -10.84 -8.64 -2.07
CA GLN A 93 -10.21 -7.58 -2.84
C GLN A 93 -10.63 -6.21 -2.30
N PRO A 94 -9.71 -5.23 -2.22
CA PRO A 94 -10.09 -3.84 -1.93
C PRO A 94 -11.13 -3.34 -2.93
N ALA A 95 -11.94 -2.36 -2.55
CA ALA A 95 -12.97 -1.74 -3.40
C ALA A 95 -12.42 -0.99 -4.64
N SER A 96 -11.10 -1.03 -4.86
CA SER A 96 -10.44 -0.40 -5.99
C SER A 96 -10.73 -1.15 -7.30
N LYS A 97 -10.98 -0.41 -8.39
CA LYS A 97 -11.42 -0.93 -9.70
C LYS A 97 -10.38 -1.80 -10.45
N SER A 98 -9.23 -2.11 -9.84
CA SER A 98 -8.18 -2.90 -10.48
C SER A 98 -8.27 -4.35 -10.07
N ASN A 99 -8.72 -5.19 -11.00
CA ASN A 99 -8.92 -6.62 -10.77
C ASN A 99 -7.60 -7.42 -10.75
N LEU A 100 -6.47 -6.81 -11.15
CA LEU A 100 -5.16 -7.45 -11.25
C LEU A 100 -4.22 -6.94 -10.15
N LEU A 101 -4.22 -7.62 -9.00
CA LEU A 101 -3.38 -7.32 -7.85
C LEU A 101 -2.49 -8.52 -7.48
N LEU A 102 -1.26 -8.23 -7.07
CA LEU A 102 -0.36 -9.15 -6.38
C LEU A 102 -0.50 -8.94 -4.87
N TYR A 103 -0.31 -10.00 -4.09
CA TYR A 103 -0.51 -9.98 -2.65
C TYR A 103 0.74 -10.46 -1.92
N GLU A 104 0.98 -9.87 -0.76
CA GLU A 104 2.01 -10.28 0.17
C GLU A 104 1.39 -10.53 1.53
N VAL A 105 1.72 -11.67 2.12
CA VAL A 105 1.26 -12.09 3.44
C VAL A 105 2.43 -12.02 4.41
N LYS A 106 2.19 -11.40 5.56
CA LYS A 106 3.15 -11.35 6.67
C LYS A 106 2.56 -12.02 7.90
N CYS A 107 3.31 -12.97 8.44
CA CYS A 107 3.03 -13.62 9.71
C CYS A 107 4.06 -13.17 10.75
N PHE A 108 3.63 -12.82 11.95
CA PHE A 108 4.54 -12.42 13.03
C PHE A 108 3.98 -12.73 14.41
N THR A 109 4.85 -12.89 15.40
CA THR A 109 4.46 -13.13 16.80
C THR A 109 4.64 -11.88 17.64
N LYS A 110 3.70 -11.64 18.56
CA LYS A 110 3.82 -10.59 19.58
C LYS A 110 3.15 -11.04 20.87
N SER A 111 3.91 -11.09 21.97
CA SER A 111 3.41 -11.47 23.30
C SER A 111 2.59 -12.79 23.28
N THR A 112 3.22 -13.86 22.78
CA THR A 112 2.65 -15.22 22.62
C THR A 112 1.41 -15.34 21.72
N LYS A 113 1.05 -14.28 20.99
CA LYS A 113 -0.02 -14.29 19.99
C LYS A 113 0.57 -14.27 18.58
N ASN A 114 -0.11 -14.94 17.65
CA ASN A 114 0.25 -14.95 16.24
C ASN A 114 -0.63 -13.96 15.48
N PHE A 115 -0.02 -13.16 14.63
CA PHE A 115 -0.69 -12.18 13.82
C PHE A 115 -0.43 -12.41 12.34
N GLN A 116 -1.46 -12.20 11.54
CA GLN A 116 -1.37 -12.19 10.09
C GLN A 116 -1.81 -10.85 9.54
N GLN A 117 -1.11 -10.36 8.52
CA GLN A 117 -1.47 -9.19 7.74
C GLN A 117 -1.29 -9.49 6.27
N VAL A 118 -2.10 -8.85 5.43
CA VAL A 118 -1.98 -8.93 3.98
C VAL A 118 -1.90 -7.52 3.41
N ARG A 119 -1.11 -7.34 2.35
CA ARG A 119 -1.09 -6.12 1.54
C ARG A 119 -1.10 -6.49 0.07
N CYS A 120 -1.33 -5.50 -0.79
CA CYS A 120 -1.37 -5.72 -2.22
C CYS A 120 -0.65 -4.64 -3.03
N LYS A 121 -0.29 -4.98 -4.26
CA LYS A 121 0.29 -4.11 -5.28
C LYS A 121 -0.35 -4.38 -6.63
N ASN A 122 -0.26 -3.44 -7.58
CA ASN A 122 -0.61 -3.69 -8.97
C ASN A 122 0.17 -4.90 -9.53
N HIS A 123 -0.51 -5.76 -10.29
CA HIS A 123 0.09 -6.93 -10.94
C HIS A 123 1.24 -6.60 -11.91
N GLN A 124 1.24 -5.42 -12.51
CA GLN A 124 2.34 -4.95 -13.35
C GLN A 124 3.56 -4.50 -12.52
N GLU A 125 3.51 -4.64 -11.20
CA GLU A 125 4.53 -4.20 -10.24
C GLU A 125 4.87 -2.71 -10.28
N LEU A 126 4.10 -1.91 -11.02
CA LEU A 126 4.13 -0.46 -11.00
C LEU A 126 3.42 0.08 -9.76
N GLY A 127 3.71 1.32 -9.41
CA GLY A 127 3.10 1.96 -8.25
C GLY A 127 3.70 1.51 -6.91
N LEU A 128 2.96 1.83 -5.86
CA LEU A 128 3.34 1.61 -4.47
C LEU A 128 2.56 0.42 -3.89
N TRP A 129 3.12 -0.19 -2.85
CA TRP A 129 2.39 -1.14 -2.02
C TRP A 129 1.27 -0.44 -1.26
N SER A 130 0.13 -1.12 -1.10
CA SER A 130 -0.88 -0.71 -0.13
C SER A 130 -0.30 -0.66 1.28
N ASP A 131 -1.03 -0.01 2.18
CA ASP A 131 -0.80 -0.25 3.60
C ASP A 131 -1.08 -1.72 3.94
N TRP A 132 -0.60 -2.18 5.09
CA TRP A 132 -0.97 -3.48 5.61
C TRP A 132 -2.43 -3.48 6.09
N SER A 133 -3.13 -4.59 5.89
CA SER A 133 -4.44 -4.82 6.50
C SER A 133 -4.35 -4.72 8.03
N SER A 134 -5.50 -4.55 8.68
CA SER A 134 -5.58 -4.76 10.12
C SER A 134 -5.04 -6.15 10.49
N PRO A 135 -4.25 -6.27 11.57
CA PRO A 135 -3.68 -7.54 11.97
C PRO A 135 -4.79 -8.47 12.49
N PHE A 136 -4.85 -9.69 11.93
CA PHE A 136 -5.71 -10.75 12.43
C PHE A 136 -4.98 -11.47 13.57
N ASN A 137 -5.60 -11.58 14.75
CA ASN A 137 -5.06 -12.36 15.85
C ASN A 137 -5.53 -13.80 15.75
N MET A 138 -4.60 -14.73 15.54
CA MET A 138 -4.87 -16.15 15.67
C MET A 138 -4.57 -16.59 17.10
N ASP A 139 -5.62 -16.74 17.90
CA ASP A 139 -5.52 -17.39 19.20
C ASP A 139 -5.41 -18.91 18.97
N LEU A 140 -4.18 -19.42 19.01
CA LEU A 140 -3.88 -20.84 18.88
C LEU A 140 -4.46 -21.71 20.02
N GLN A 141 -5.11 -21.11 21.03
CA GLN A 141 -5.63 -21.82 22.20
C GLN A 141 -6.80 -22.76 21.88
N ASP A 142 -7.54 -22.55 20.78
CA ASP A 142 -8.74 -23.33 20.51
C ASP A 142 -8.53 -24.57 19.61
N VAL A 143 -7.36 -24.79 18.98
CA VAL A 143 -7.24 -25.90 17.98
C VAL A 143 -5.88 -26.62 17.93
N MET A 144 -4.85 -26.26 18.69
CA MET A 144 -3.57 -26.99 18.68
C MET A 144 -3.26 -27.62 20.04
N TYR A 145 -3.76 -28.83 20.30
CA TYR A 145 -3.25 -29.63 21.42
C TYR A 145 -1.87 -30.17 21.05
N PHE A 146 -0.82 -29.45 21.45
CA PHE A 146 0.52 -29.99 21.54
C PHE A 146 0.73 -30.52 22.97
N PRO A 147 0.67 -31.84 23.20
CA PRO A 147 0.93 -32.41 24.51
C PRO A 147 2.32 -32.01 25.00
N SER A 148 2.41 -31.54 26.25
CA SER A 148 3.68 -31.12 26.87
C SER A 148 4.65 -32.28 27.10
N LYS A 149 4.16 -33.52 27.11
CA LYS A 149 4.92 -34.77 27.14
C LYS A 149 4.23 -35.83 26.28
N LEU A 150 5.01 -36.54 25.48
CA LEU A 150 4.56 -37.67 24.67
C LEU A 150 5.33 -38.93 25.05
N LEU A 151 4.58 -39.99 25.33
CA LEU A 151 5.10 -41.35 25.44
C LEU A 151 4.71 -42.08 24.15
N ALA A 152 5.69 -42.62 23.44
CA ALA A 152 5.47 -43.39 22.23
C ALA A 152 6.38 -44.62 22.22
N SER A 153 5.87 -45.71 21.65
CA SER A 153 6.61 -46.96 21.48
C SER A 153 7.67 -46.79 20.40
N VAL A 154 8.78 -47.55 20.49
CA VAL A 154 9.82 -47.57 19.45
C VAL A 154 9.20 -47.93 18.10
N GLY A 155 9.46 -47.11 17.07
CA GLY A 155 8.92 -47.28 15.72
C GLY A 155 7.57 -46.57 15.45
N THR A 156 6.99 -45.89 16.43
CA THR A 156 5.74 -45.14 16.24
C THR A 156 6.00 -43.86 15.45
N LYS A 157 5.26 -43.67 14.35
CA LYS A 157 5.27 -42.41 13.60
C LYS A 157 4.30 -41.43 14.28
N ILE A 158 4.83 -40.34 14.82
CA ILE A 158 4.04 -39.28 15.44
C ILE A 158 3.90 -38.14 14.43
N SER A 159 2.68 -37.74 14.15
CA SER A 159 2.34 -36.54 13.36
C SER A 159 1.31 -35.73 14.13
N PHE A 160 1.39 -34.40 14.02
CA PHE A 160 0.42 -33.44 14.56
C PHE A 160 -0.36 -32.83 13.41
#